data_AF-A0A524GR65-F1
#
_entry.id   AF-A0A524GR65-F1
#
_cell.length_a   1.000
_cell.length_b   1.000
_cell.length_c   1.000
_cell.angle_alpha   90.00
_cell.angle_beta   90.00
_cell.angle_gamma   90.00
#
_symmetry.space_group_name_H-M   'P 1'
#
loop_
_entity.id
_entity.type
_entity.pdbx_description
1 polymer ?
#
loop_
_entity_poly.entity_id
_entity_poly.type
_entity_poly.pdbx_seq_one_letter_code
_entity_poly.pdbx_strand_id
1 'polypeptide(L)'
;EFQLDQGQLELALATLRRLDENSKDHGHALTLMGRLYFKLEDWSALRDILPRVTKHGQVKPETLNAWTVRIHRETLDHVSDGDALALAWKDVPKALKTDVSLLESYFKALMRAGLHERAEKELTAALKSSWRGPLVRLFGLVEGANASKQLKRAEGWLAAHSDDPDLLLSAARLCLRNELWGKARSYLETMISLRPSPEVYQVYGALLNRLGDTEAAADAYRDGLGMVAGNNLPALEYKAHH
;
A
#
# COMPACT_ATOMS: atom_id res chain seq x y z
N GLU A 1 -9.78 -26.18 11.06
CA GLU A 1 -10.86 -25.20 11.31
C GLU A 1 -11.05 -24.24 10.14
N PHE A 2 -10.02 -23.52 9.66
CA PHE A 2 -10.13 -22.56 8.54
C PHE A 2 -10.79 -23.09 7.24
N GLN A 3 -10.46 -24.32 6.81
CA GLN A 3 -11.07 -24.94 5.62
C GLN A 3 -12.56 -25.30 5.81
N LEU A 4 -12.97 -25.60 7.04
CA LEU A 4 -14.37 -25.89 7.35
C LEU A 4 -15.19 -24.60 7.33
N ASP A 5 -14.63 -23.50 7.84
CA ASP A 5 -15.28 -22.18 7.82
C ASP A 5 -15.46 -21.67 6.39
N GLN A 6 -14.44 -21.79 5.54
CA GLN A 6 -14.57 -21.42 4.11
C GLN A 6 -15.65 -22.25 3.40
N GLY A 7 -15.67 -23.57 3.61
CA GLY A 7 -16.70 -24.43 3.00
C GLY A 7 -18.13 -24.09 3.45
N GLN A 8 -18.31 -23.65 4.71
CA GLN A 8 -19.61 -23.18 5.19
C GLN A 8 -20.03 -21.85 4.57
N LEU A 9 -19.08 -20.92 4.35
CA LEU A 9 -19.35 -19.64 3.71
C LEU A 9 -19.80 -19.82 2.25
N GLU A 10 -19.15 -20.72 1.51
CA GLU A 10 -19.52 -21.03 0.12
C GLU A 10 -20.91 -21.69 0.02
N LEU A 11 -21.23 -22.62 0.93
CA LEU A 11 -22.53 -23.27 0.97
C LEU A 11 -23.67 -22.29 1.34
N ALA A 12 -23.40 -21.39 2.29
CA ALA A 12 -24.32 -20.31 2.63
C ALA A 12 -24.55 -19.39 1.43
N LEU A 13 -23.49 -19.05 0.70
CA LEU A 13 -23.57 -18.22 -0.50
C LEU A 13 -24.38 -18.90 -1.62
N ALA A 14 -24.17 -20.20 -1.86
CA ALA A 14 -24.95 -20.96 -2.84
C ALA A 14 -26.45 -20.97 -2.51
N THR A 15 -26.79 -21.08 -1.23
CA THR A 15 -28.19 -21.01 -0.76
C THR A 15 -28.80 -19.63 -1.01
N LEU A 16 -28.05 -18.56 -0.70
CA LEU A 16 -28.50 -17.19 -0.92
C LEU A 16 -28.62 -16.84 -2.41
N ARG A 17 -27.76 -17.37 -3.28
CA ARG A 17 -27.87 -17.21 -4.75
C ARG A 17 -29.17 -17.80 -5.29
N ARG A 18 -29.53 -19.03 -4.86
CA ARG A 18 -30.81 -19.65 -5.21
C ARG A 18 -32.00 -18.83 -4.70
N LEU A 19 -31.88 -18.24 -3.52
CA LEU A 19 -32.91 -17.35 -2.99
C LEU A 19 -33.05 -16.07 -3.83
N ASP A 20 -31.94 -15.48 -4.28
CA ASP A 20 -31.94 -14.29 -5.14
C ASP A 20 -32.51 -14.57 -6.54
N GLU A 21 -32.25 -15.75 -7.11
CA GLU A 21 -32.85 -16.21 -8.36
C GLU A 21 -34.38 -16.31 -8.27
N ASN A 22 -34.89 -16.79 -7.14
CA ASN A 22 -36.32 -16.98 -6.89
C ASN A 22 -37.04 -15.71 -6.44
N SER A 23 -36.32 -14.74 -5.86
CA SER A 23 -36.88 -13.50 -5.33
C SER A 23 -35.84 -12.39 -5.36
N LYS A 24 -35.75 -11.72 -6.51
CA LYS A 24 -34.83 -10.61 -6.71
C LYS A 24 -35.07 -9.50 -5.67
N ASP A 25 -33.97 -8.93 -5.21
CA ASP A 25 -33.93 -7.72 -4.38
C ASP A 25 -34.44 -7.89 -2.95
N HIS A 26 -34.40 -9.12 -2.43
CA HIS A 26 -34.60 -9.36 -1.00
C HIS A 26 -33.45 -8.74 -0.18
N GLY A 27 -33.71 -7.58 0.43
CA GLY A 27 -32.70 -6.74 1.08
C GLY A 27 -31.81 -7.45 2.10
N HIS A 28 -32.37 -8.37 2.91
CA HIS A 28 -31.57 -9.13 3.87
C HIS A 28 -30.62 -10.13 3.20
N ALA A 29 -31.08 -10.81 2.14
CA ALA A 29 -30.25 -11.73 1.37
C ALA A 29 -29.11 -10.99 0.67
N LEU A 30 -29.40 -9.83 0.05
CA LEU A 30 -28.38 -8.97 -0.56
C LEU A 30 -27.33 -8.51 0.45
N THR A 31 -27.73 -8.08 1.65
CA THR A 31 -26.80 -7.73 2.74
C THR A 31 -25.89 -8.91 3.11
N LEU A 32 -26.46 -10.11 3.26
CA LEU A 32 -25.68 -11.31 3.59
C LEU A 32 -24.73 -11.70 2.46
N MET A 33 -25.19 -11.70 1.20
CA MET A 33 -24.36 -11.98 0.03
C MET A 33 -23.18 -11.02 -0.05
N GLY A 34 -23.40 -9.71 0.15
CA GLY A 34 -22.30 -8.73 0.16
C GLY A 34 -21.27 -8.98 1.26
N ARG A 35 -21.72 -9.35 2.47
CA ARG A 35 -20.81 -9.71 3.56
C ARG A 35 -20.02 -10.98 3.25
N LEU A 36 -20.66 -11.97 2.62
CA LEU A 36 -20.00 -13.22 2.24
C LEU A 36 -18.97 -12.97 1.13
N TYR A 37 -19.32 -12.25 0.06
CA TYR A 37 -18.38 -11.88 -1.00
C TYR A 37 -17.19 -11.09 -0.46
N PHE A 38 -17.44 -10.15 0.47
CA PHE A 38 -16.36 -9.40 1.11
C PHE A 38 -15.42 -10.31 1.93
N LYS A 39 -15.97 -11.30 2.66
CA LYS A 39 -15.18 -12.26 3.45
C LYS A 39 -14.42 -13.27 2.58
N LEU A 40 -15.01 -13.67 1.46
CA LEU A 40 -14.42 -14.58 0.49
C LEU A 40 -13.45 -13.87 -0.48
N GLU A 41 -13.30 -12.55 -0.34
CA GLU A 41 -12.49 -11.71 -1.23
C GLU A 41 -12.89 -11.80 -2.72
N ASP A 42 -14.16 -12.14 -2.98
CA ASP A 42 -14.74 -12.16 -4.33
C ASP A 42 -15.19 -10.74 -4.71
N TRP A 43 -14.20 -9.91 -5.06
CA TRP A 43 -14.41 -8.49 -5.36
C TRP A 43 -15.24 -8.27 -6.62
N SER A 44 -15.16 -9.19 -7.60
CA SER A 44 -15.95 -9.13 -8.83
C SER A 44 -17.44 -9.30 -8.50
N ALA A 45 -17.79 -10.37 -7.79
CA ALA A 45 -19.18 -10.61 -7.43
C ALA A 45 -19.71 -9.53 -6.47
N LEU A 46 -18.87 -9.02 -5.56
CA LEU A 46 -19.24 -7.89 -4.70
C LEU A 46 -19.55 -6.63 -5.53
N ARG A 47 -18.73 -6.32 -6.54
CA ARG A 47 -18.94 -5.18 -7.45
C ARG A 47 -20.26 -5.29 -8.19
N ASP A 48 -20.60 -6.47 -8.68
CA ASP A 48 -21.81 -6.71 -9.47
C ASP A 48 -23.09 -6.50 -8.64
N ILE A 49 -23.10 -6.94 -7.38
CA ILE A 49 -24.27 -6.78 -6.51
C ILE A 49 -24.33 -5.42 -5.80
N LEU A 50 -23.22 -4.67 -5.74
CA LEU A 50 -23.11 -3.45 -4.93
C LEU A 50 -24.23 -2.42 -5.22
N PRO A 51 -24.65 -2.16 -6.47
CA PRO A 51 -25.76 -1.23 -6.74
C PRO A 51 -27.07 -1.70 -6.11
N ARG A 52 -27.34 -3.01 -6.16
CA ARG A 52 -28.54 -3.63 -5.58
C ARG A 52 -28.50 -3.61 -4.06
N VAL A 53 -27.35 -3.93 -3.46
CA VAL A 53 -27.14 -3.82 -2.02
C VAL A 53 -27.31 -2.37 -1.55
N THR A 54 -26.82 -1.40 -2.32
CA THR A 54 -26.95 0.02 -1.98
C THR A 54 -28.41 0.48 -2.00
N LYS A 55 -29.21 -0.03 -2.94
CA LYS A 55 -30.61 0.37 -3.12
C LYS A 55 -31.59 -0.36 -2.21
N HIS A 56 -31.37 -1.66 -1.99
CA HIS A 56 -32.33 -2.55 -1.32
C HIS A 56 -31.77 -3.19 -0.05
N GLY A 57 -30.45 -3.23 0.11
CA GLY A 57 -29.79 -3.84 1.25
C GLY A 57 -29.90 -2.99 2.52
N GLN A 58 -29.95 -3.68 3.65
CA GLN A 58 -29.86 -3.06 4.97
C GLN A 58 -28.39 -2.99 5.40
N VAL A 59 -27.60 -2.14 4.73
CA VAL A 59 -26.17 -1.95 4.99
C VAL A 59 -25.92 -0.51 5.40
N LYS A 60 -25.10 -0.32 6.44
CA LYS A 60 -24.73 1.01 6.89
C LYS A 60 -23.88 1.73 5.83
N PRO A 61 -24.02 3.05 5.65
CA PRO A 61 -23.25 3.81 4.66
C PRO A 61 -21.72 3.62 4.78
N GLU A 62 -21.20 3.50 6.00
CA GLU A 62 -19.76 3.31 6.24
C GLU A 62 -19.27 1.96 5.71
N THR A 63 -20.10 0.92 5.81
CA THR A 63 -19.79 -0.42 5.28
C THR A 63 -19.84 -0.42 3.75
N LEU A 64 -20.82 0.25 3.15
CA LEU A 64 -20.88 0.42 1.68
C LEU A 64 -19.66 1.17 1.17
N ASN A 65 -19.24 2.24 1.86
CA ASN A 65 -18.02 2.97 1.52
C ASN A 65 -16.79 2.07 1.62
N ALA A 66 -16.64 1.29 2.70
CA ALA A 66 -15.51 0.37 2.87
C ALA A 66 -15.46 -0.70 1.77
N TRP A 67 -16.61 -1.26 1.37
CA TRP A 67 -16.70 -2.23 0.27
C TRP A 67 -16.34 -1.58 -1.07
N THR A 68 -16.87 -0.39 -1.33
CA THR A 68 -16.59 0.37 -2.55
C THR A 68 -15.09 0.70 -2.67
N VAL A 69 -14.49 1.19 -1.58
CA VAL A 69 -13.04 1.43 -1.50
C VAL A 69 -12.27 0.14 -1.78
N ARG A 70 -12.64 -0.99 -1.15
CA ARG A 70 -11.94 -2.26 -1.34
C ARG A 70 -11.98 -2.75 -2.79
N ILE A 71 -13.14 -2.68 -3.46
CA ILE A 71 -13.32 -3.07 -4.86
C ILE A 71 -12.42 -2.23 -5.78
N HIS A 72 -12.47 -0.90 -5.64
CA HIS A 72 -11.68 -0.03 -6.50
C HIS A 72 -10.18 -0.15 -6.21
N ARG A 73 -9.80 -0.32 -4.94
CA ARG A 73 -8.41 -0.56 -4.55
C ARG A 73 -7.87 -1.81 -5.23
N GLU A 74 -8.60 -2.91 -5.15
CA GLU A 74 -8.23 -4.16 -5.80
C GLU A 74 -8.04 -4.01 -7.31
N THR A 75 -8.98 -3.31 -7.96
CA THR A 75 -8.92 -3.03 -9.40
C THR A 75 -7.65 -2.24 -9.72
N LEU A 76 -7.37 -1.18 -8.98
CA LEU A 76 -6.19 -0.34 -9.19
C LEU A 76 -4.89 -1.10 -8.91
N ASP A 77 -4.86 -1.97 -7.91
CA ASP A 77 -3.68 -2.76 -7.53
C ASP A 77 -3.22 -3.73 -8.62
N HIS A 78 -4.14 -4.20 -9.47
CA HIS A 78 -3.86 -5.15 -10.56
C HIS A 78 -3.71 -4.50 -11.93
N VAL A 79 -4.13 -3.25 -12.11
CA VAL A 79 -3.95 -2.54 -13.38
C VAL A 79 -2.49 -2.08 -13.54
N SER A 80 -1.94 -2.35 -14.73
CA SER A 80 -0.59 -1.94 -15.15
C SER A 80 -0.56 -1.23 -16.51
N ASP A 81 -1.71 -1.06 -17.16
CA ASP A 81 -1.84 -0.33 -18.42
C ASP A 81 -2.40 1.09 -18.18
N GLY A 82 -1.88 2.08 -18.90
CA GLY A 82 -2.21 3.49 -18.71
C GLY A 82 -3.66 3.84 -19.05
N ASP A 83 -4.20 3.26 -20.11
CA ASP A 83 -5.58 3.51 -20.57
C ASP A 83 -6.58 2.79 -19.65
N ALA A 84 -6.31 1.53 -19.31
CA ALA A 84 -7.07 0.79 -18.32
C ALA A 84 -7.08 1.51 -16.96
N LEU A 85 -5.96 2.10 -16.55
CA LEU A 85 -5.87 2.88 -15.31
C LEU A 85 -6.73 4.15 -15.37
N ALA A 86 -6.71 4.85 -16.50
CA ALA A 86 -7.54 6.05 -16.68
C ALA A 86 -9.03 5.71 -16.57
N LEU A 87 -9.47 4.58 -17.14
CA LEU A 87 -10.84 4.09 -17.02
C LEU A 87 -11.17 3.67 -15.58
N ALA A 88 -10.33 2.85 -14.95
CA ALA A 88 -10.53 2.41 -13.58
C ALA A 88 -10.61 3.59 -12.60
N TRP A 89 -9.75 4.60 -12.75
CA TRP A 89 -9.78 5.79 -11.91
C TRP A 89 -10.99 6.70 -12.20
N LYS A 90 -11.50 6.71 -13.44
CA LYS A 90 -12.73 7.44 -13.79
C LYS A 90 -13.95 6.85 -13.07
N ASP A 91 -14.01 5.53 -12.94
CA ASP A 91 -15.09 4.80 -12.28
C ASP A 91 -15.12 5.01 -10.75
N VAL A 92 -14.01 5.42 -10.13
CA VAL A 92 -13.97 5.72 -8.69
C VAL A 92 -14.91 6.89 -8.36
N PRO A 93 -15.87 6.74 -7.42
CA PRO A 93 -16.76 7.81 -6.99
C PRO A 93 -15.99 9.05 -6.53
N LYS A 94 -16.45 10.24 -6.94
CA LYS A 94 -15.77 11.52 -6.65
C LYS A 94 -15.49 11.73 -5.16
N ALA A 95 -16.42 11.33 -4.30
CA ALA A 95 -16.29 11.45 -2.84
C ALA A 95 -15.17 10.57 -2.25
N LEU A 96 -14.80 9.48 -2.93
CA LEU A 96 -13.78 8.54 -2.49
C LEU A 96 -12.41 8.79 -3.12
N LYS A 97 -12.30 9.68 -4.13
CA LYS A 97 -11.01 10.01 -4.77
C LYS A 97 -9.99 10.66 -3.83
N THR A 98 -10.43 11.12 -2.66
CA THR A 98 -9.55 11.66 -1.61
C THR A 98 -9.23 10.63 -0.52
N ASP A 99 -9.73 9.41 -0.60
CA ASP A 99 -9.37 8.32 0.30
C ASP A 99 -7.88 7.98 0.13
N VAL A 100 -7.15 7.87 1.25
CA VAL A 100 -5.69 7.67 1.23
C VAL A 100 -5.34 6.34 0.56
N SER A 101 -6.10 5.28 0.85
CA SER A 101 -5.80 3.94 0.34
C SER A 101 -6.02 3.84 -1.17
N LEU A 102 -7.04 4.51 -1.70
CA LEU A 102 -7.28 4.60 -3.14
C LEU A 102 -6.22 5.44 -3.84
N LEU A 103 -5.80 6.56 -3.25
CA LEU A 103 -4.72 7.37 -3.79
C LEU A 103 -3.40 6.58 -3.84
N GLU A 104 -3.07 5.83 -2.78
CA GLU A 104 -1.89 4.97 -2.79
C GLU A 104 -1.92 3.94 -3.92
N SER A 105 -3.03 3.21 -4.08
CA SER A 105 -3.17 2.23 -5.16
C SER A 105 -3.13 2.88 -6.54
N TYR A 106 -3.75 4.05 -6.71
CA TYR A 106 -3.70 4.82 -7.95
C TYR A 106 -2.28 5.27 -8.32
N PHE A 107 -1.52 5.83 -7.38
CA PHE A 107 -0.13 6.24 -7.64
C PHE A 107 0.80 5.06 -7.85
N LYS A 108 0.61 3.94 -7.13
CA LYS A 108 1.32 2.68 -7.41
C LYS A 108 1.00 2.16 -8.80
N ALA A 109 -0.26 2.25 -9.25
CA ALA A 109 -0.66 1.86 -10.60
C ALA A 109 -0.04 2.76 -11.68
N LEU A 110 0.03 4.08 -11.46
CA LEU A 110 0.74 5.01 -12.36
C LEU A 110 2.21 4.61 -12.52
N MET A 111 2.89 4.27 -11.42
CA MET A 111 4.28 3.79 -11.47
C MET A 111 4.41 2.45 -12.20
N ARG A 112 3.53 1.48 -11.93
CA ARG A 112 3.51 0.19 -12.66
C ARG A 112 3.29 0.36 -14.17
N ALA A 113 2.48 1.34 -14.56
CA ALA A 113 2.22 1.68 -15.96
C ALA A 113 3.33 2.54 -16.61
N GLY A 114 4.44 2.81 -15.90
CA GLY A 114 5.54 3.65 -16.40
C GLY A 114 5.22 5.15 -16.46
N LEU A 115 4.07 5.59 -15.93
CA LEU A 115 3.60 6.98 -15.97
C LEU A 115 4.19 7.82 -14.84
N HIS A 116 5.51 7.75 -14.64
CA HIS A 116 6.20 8.36 -13.50
C HIS A 116 6.13 9.89 -13.49
N GLU A 117 6.26 10.56 -14.63
CA GLU A 117 6.15 12.03 -14.70
C GLU A 117 4.77 12.52 -14.23
N ARG A 118 3.72 11.80 -14.65
CA ARG A 118 2.36 12.06 -14.21
C ARG A 118 2.20 11.81 -12.72
N ALA A 119 2.75 10.71 -12.20
CA ALA A 119 2.74 10.40 -10.78
C ALA A 119 3.44 11.48 -9.95
N GLU A 120 4.63 11.96 -10.35
CA GLU A 120 5.36 13.01 -9.63
C GLU A 120 4.53 14.31 -9.56
N LYS A 121 3.97 14.73 -10.70
CA LYS A 121 3.16 15.94 -10.80
C LYS A 121 1.90 15.87 -9.94
N GLU A 122 1.15 14.77 -10.03
CA GLU A 122 -0.09 14.58 -9.29
C GLU A 122 0.15 14.38 -7.78
N LEU A 123 1.20 13.65 -7.38
CA LEU A 123 1.61 13.54 -5.97
C LEU A 123 1.98 14.90 -5.39
N THR A 124 2.75 15.70 -6.12
CA THR A 124 3.12 17.06 -5.68
C THR A 124 1.87 17.91 -5.44
N ALA A 125 0.88 17.83 -6.33
CA ALA A 125 -0.38 18.55 -6.17
C ALA A 125 -1.21 18.02 -4.98
N ALA A 126 -1.27 16.70 -4.80
CA ALA A 126 -1.97 16.06 -3.68
C ALA A 126 -1.35 16.46 -2.33
N LEU A 127 -0.02 16.39 -2.21
CA LEU A 127 0.72 16.77 -1.01
C LEU A 127 0.59 18.26 -0.67
N LYS A 128 0.52 19.12 -1.69
CA LYS A 128 0.23 20.55 -1.50
C LYS A 128 -1.16 20.78 -0.90
N SER A 129 -2.15 19.99 -1.31
CA SER A 129 -3.52 20.12 -0.81
C SER A 129 -3.72 19.48 0.56
N SER A 130 -3.08 18.35 0.82
CA SER A 130 -3.19 17.59 2.07
C SER A 130 -1.92 16.78 2.26
N TRP A 131 -1.11 17.19 3.23
CA TRP A 131 0.12 16.47 3.58
C TRP A 131 -0.24 15.12 4.21
N ARG A 132 0.28 14.04 3.62
CA ARG A 132 -0.03 12.65 4.02
C ARG A 132 1.21 11.79 3.86
N GLY A 133 1.75 11.29 4.97
CA GLY A 133 2.95 10.45 5.00
C GLY A 133 3.00 9.34 3.95
N PRO A 134 1.94 8.53 3.76
CA PRO A 134 1.92 7.49 2.72
C PRO A 134 2.15 8.03 1.30
N LEU A 135 1.65 9.21 0.97
CA LEU A 135 1.87 9.84 -0.34
C LEU A 135 3.28 10.42 -0.46
N VAL A 136 3.86 10.93 0.63
CA VAL A 136 5.26 11.37 0.67
C VAL A 136 6.18 10.20 0.37
N ARG A 137 5.93 9.04 1.01
CA ARG A 137 6.68 7.81 0.77
C ARG A 137 6.67 7.39 -0.70
N LEU A 138 5.50 7.49 -1.36
CA LEU A 138 5.38 7.22 -2.80
C LEU A 138 6.14 8.24 -3.64
N PHE A 139 6.17 9.50 -3.24
CA PHE A 139 6.96 10.52 -3.93
C PHE A 139 8.46 10.17 -3.93
N GLY A 140 8.99 9.57 -2.86
CA GLY A 140 10.37 9.07 -2.83
C GLY A 140 10.65 7.87 -3.74
N LEU A 141 9.61 7.16 -4.19
CA LEU A 141 9.73 5.99 -5.08
C LEU A 141 9.52 6.32 -6.55
N VAL A 142 8.80 7.41 -6.87
CA VAL A 142 8.56 7.80 -8.27
C VAL A 142 9.88 8.15 -8.97
N GLU A 143 10.12 7.53 -10.12
CA GLU A 143 11.22 7.81 -11.03
C GLU A 143 10.88 8.95 -12.00
N GLY A 144 10.75 10.16 -11.45
CA GLY A 144 10.48 11.37 -12.25
C GLY A 144 11.60 11.69 -13.23
N ALA A 145 11.31 12.53 -14.23
CA ALA A 145 12.25 12.86 -15.30
C ALA A 145 13.55 13.53 -14.84
N ASN A 146 13.55 14.17 -13.66
CA ASN A 146 14.73 14.83 -13.12
C ASN A 146 14.88 14.57 -11.62
N ALA A 147 15.75 13.62 -11.28
CA ALA A 147 16.01 13.22 -9.92
C ALA A 147 16.50 14.36 -9.01
N SER A 148 17.26 15.32 -9.54
CA SER A 148 17.80 16.45 -8.79
C SER A 148 16.71 17.47 -8.44
N LYS A 149 15.81 17.77 -9.37
CA LYS A 149 14.62 18.61 -9.10
C LYS A 149 13.69 17.97 -8.09
N GLN A 150 13.49 16.65 -8.18
CA GLN A 150 12.67 15.89 -7.24
C GLN A 150 13.28 15.92 -5.84
N LEU A 151 14.60 15.72 -5.71
CA LEU A 151 15.31 15.85 -4.43
C LEU A 151 15.19 17.27 -3.86
N LYS A 152 15.45 18.30 -4.66
CA LYS A 152 15.33 19.70 -4.20
C LYS A 152 13.93 20.02 -3.67
N ARG A 153 12.89 19.40 -4.25
CA ARG A 153 11.52 19.54 -3.75
C ARG A 153 11.34 18.87 -2.38
N ALA A 154 11.83 17.63 -2.21
CA ALA A 154 11.78 16.94 -0.92
C ALA A 154 12.57 17.69 0.17
N GLU A 155 13.77 18.17 -0.15
CA GLU A 155 14.57 19.00 0.76
C GLU A 155 13.87 20.32 1.10
N GLY A 156 13.14 20.92 0.15
CA GLY A 156 12.30 22.08 0.41
C GLY A 156 11.16 21.79 1.40
N TRP A 157 10.59 20.59 1.37
CA TRP A 157 9.56 20.18 2.33
C TRP A 157 10.11 19.91 3.73
N LEU A 158 11.37 19.50 3.87
CA LEU A 158 12.01 19.26 5.17
C LEU A 158 12.06 20.54 6.03
N ALA A 159 12.00 21.73 5.44
CA ALA A 159 11.92 22.98 6.18
C ALA A 159 10.62 23.12 7.01
N ALA A 160 9.53 22.50 6.56
CA ALA A 160 8.23 22.51 7.27
C ALA A 160 7.91 21.17 7.96
N HIS A 161 8.60 20.10 7.56
CA HIS A 161 8.34 18.72 7.98
C HIS A 161 9.65 17.99 8.35
N SER A 162 10.51 18.62 9.16
CA SER A 162 11.88 18.14 9.45
C SER A 162 11.94 16.74 10.06
N ASP A 163 10.95 16.42 10.90
CA ASP A 163 10.92 15.18 11.68
C ASP A 163 9.93 14.16 11.09
N ASP A 164 9.41 14.41 9.88
CA ASP A 164 8.50 13.48 9.21
C ASP A 164 9.28 12.25 8.72
N PRO A 165 9.02 11.06 9.29
CA PRO A 165 9.78 9.85 8.95
C PRO A 165 9.58 9.40 7.49
N ASP A 166 8.40 9.66 6.91
CA ASP A 166 8.13 9.32 5.50
C ASP A 166 8.90 10.27 4.57
N LEU A 167 9.06 11.53 4.96
CA LEU A 167 9.84 12.50 4.19
C LEU A 167 11.34 12.23 4.28
N LEU A 168 11.87 11.93 5.47
CA LEU A 168 13.28 11.58 5.66
C LEU A 168 13.68 10.36 4.84
N LEU A 169 12.86 9.30 4.85
CA LEU A 169 13.10 8.11 4.03
C LEU A 169 13.03 8.43 2.53
N SER A 170 12.07 9.27 2.13
CA SER A 170 11.94 9.70 0.73
C SER A 170 13.14 10.54 0.28
N ALA A 171 13.61 11.47 1.11
CA ALA A 171 14.80 12.26 0.86
C ALA A 171 16.05 11.36 0.77
N ALA A 172 16.21 10.38 1.66
CA ALA A 172 17.29 9.41 1.60
C ALA A 172 17.32 8.65 0.26
N ARG A 173 16.19 8.12 -0.19
CA ARG A 173 16.06 7.43 -1.50
C ARG A 173 16.43 8.34 -2.67
N LEU A 174 15.96 9.58 -2.63
CA LEU A 174 16.29 10.58 -3.65
C LEU A 174 17.78 10.94 -3.62
N CYS A 175 18.41 11.06 -2.45
CA CYS A 175 19.85 11.25 -2.33
C CYS A 175 20.62 10.06 -2.93
N LEU A 176 20.20 8.82 -2.67
CA LEU A 176 20.82 7.64 -3.28
C LEU A 176 20.75 7.68 -4.82
N ARG A 177 19.61 8.09 -5.37
CA ARG A 177 19.45 8.20 -6.84
C ARG A 177 20.25 9.35 -7.45
N ASN A 178 20.56 10.37 -6.66
CA ASN A 178 21.45 11.48 -7.06
C ASN A 178 22.91 11.24 -6.64
N GLU A 179 23.25 10.04 -6.16
CA GLU A 179 24.60 9.66 -5.73
C GLU A 179 25.17 10.52 -4.58
N LEU A 180 24.29 11.11 -3.78
CA LEU A 180 24.63 11.91 -2.60
C LEU A 180 24.72 11.02 -1.36
N TRP A 181 25.69 10.11 -1.34
CA TRP A 181 25.83 9.05 -0.35
C TRP A 181 25.89 9.55 1.09
N GLY A 182 26.66 10.62 1.36
CA GLY A 182 26.78 11.18 2.71
C GLY A 182 25.46 11.74 3.25
N LYS A 183 24.67 12.42 2.41
CA LYS A 183 23.34 12.90 2.81
C LYS A 183 22.36 11.75 3.02
N ALA A 184 22.37 10.75 2.12
CA ALA A 184 21.55 9.57 2.27
C ALA A 184 21.86 8.84 3.58
N ARG A 185 23.15 8.66 3.90
CA ARG A 185 23.62 8.07 5.16
C ARG A 185 23.08 8.82 6.37
N SER A 186 23.24 10.15 6.39
CA SER A 186 22.77 10.99 7.50
C SER A 186 21.26 10.85 7.73
N TYR A 187 20.44 10.91 6.68
CA TYR A 187 18.99 10.71 6.81
C TYR A 187 18.63 9.31 7.32
N LEU A 188 19.32 8.27 6.85
CA LEU A 188 19.06 6.89 7.28
C LEU A 188 19.49 6.64 8.72
N GLU A 189 20.63 7.16 9.16
CA GLU A 189 21.09 7.07 10.55
C GLU A 189 20.14 7.79 11.52
N THR A 190 19.62 8.96 11.13
CA THR A 190 18.53 9.63 11.85
C THR A 190 17.29 8.74 11.94
N MET A 191 16.87 8.14 10.83
CA MET A 191 15.72 7.25 10.80
C MET A 191 15.91 5.99 11.65
N ILE A 192 17.08 5.38 11.63
CA ILE A 192 17.43 4.22 12.47
C ILE A 192 17.34 4.59 13.95
N SER A 193 17.79 5.80 14.31
CA SER A 193 17.76 6.28 15.69
C SER A 193 16.34 6.63 16.17
N LEU A 194 15.51 7.22 15.30
CA LEU A 194 14.16 7.69 15.67
C LEU A 194 13.08 6.62 15.53
N ARG A 195 13.07 5.90 14.41
CA ARG A 195 12.01 4.96 14.05
C ARG A 195 12.58 3.84 13.18
N PRO A 196 13.35 2.90 13.76
CA PRO A 196 13.91 1.79 13.02
C PRO A 196 12.78 0.98 12.37
N SER A 197 13.02 0.54 11.14
CA SER A 197 12.08 -0.31 10.40
C SER A 197 12.84 -1.19 9.41
N PRO A 198 12.27 -2.36 9.03
CA PRO A 198 12.88 -3.23 8.03
C PRO A 198 13.23 -2.50 6.73
N GLU A 199 12.36 -1.59 6.30
CA GLU A 199 12.55 -0.79 5.09
C GLU A 199 13.72 0.18 5.19
N VAL A 200 13.90 0.85 6.33
CA VAL A 200 15.05 1.75 6.55
C VAL A 200 16.35 0.96 6.53
N TYR A 201 16.40 -0.18 7.22
CA TYR A 201 17.56 -1.07 7.22
C TYR A 201 17.89 -1.65 5.85
N GLN A 202 16.87 -2.00 5.06
CA GLN A 202 17.06 -2.45 3.68
C GLN A 202 17.74 -1.37 2.83
N VAL A 203 17.28 -0.12 2.93
CA VAL A 203 17.85 1.01 2.18
C VAL A 203 19.26 1.33 2.68
N TYR A 204 19.51 1.23 4.00
CA TYR A 204 20.82 1.46 4.61
C TYR A 204 21.85 0.39 4.21
N GLY A 205 21.49 -0.89 4.26
CA GLY A 205 22.35 -1.96 3.77
C GLY A 205 22.69 -1.80 2.28
N ALA A 206 21.73 -1.36 1.47
CA ALA A 206 21.97 -1.12 0.04
C ALA A 206 22.97 0.04 -0.18
N LEU A 207 22.90 1.09 0.64
CA LEU A 207 23.89 2.17 0.64
C LEU A 207 25.28 1.67 1.04
N LEU A 208 25.40 0.93 2.14
CA LEU A 208 26.68 0.40 2.63
C LEU A 208 27.35 -0.52 1.60
N ASN A 209 26.59 -1.37 0.93
CA ASN A 209 27.10 -2.17 -0.18
C ASN A 209 27.66 -1.31 -1.32
N ARG A 210 27.00 -0.21 -1.68
CA ARG A 210 27.53 0.73 -2.70
C ARG A 210 28.81 1.44 -2.25
N LEU A 211 29.00 1.61 -0.94
CA LEU A 211 30.21 2.19 -0.36
C LEU A 211 31.35 1.15 -0.18
N GLY A 212 31.08 -0.14 -0.39
CA GLY A 212 32.04 -1.23 -0.18
C GLY A 212 32.07 -1.81 1.23
N ASP A 213 31.23 -1.29 2.14
CA ASP A 213 31.14 -1.71 3.55
C ASP A 213 30.25 -2.96 3.70
N THR A 214 30.67 -4.06 3.08
CA THR A 214 29.85 -5.28 2.94
C THR A 214 29.49 -5.96 4.27
N GLU A 215 30.38 -5.94 5.27
CA GLU A 215 30.10 -6.46 6.62
C GLU A 215 29.00 -5.65 7.31
N ALA A 216 29.15 -4.32 7.33
CA ALA A 216 28.14 -3.44 7.90
C ALA A 216 26.80 -3.52 7.16
N ALA A 217 26.83 -3.71 5.83
CA ALA A 217 25.62 -3.94 5.04
C ALA A 217 24.90 -5.23 5.46
N ALA A 218 25.65 -6.33 5.67
CA ALA A 218 25.10 -7.60 6.13
C ALA A 218 24.46 -7.47 7.53
N ASP A 219 25.10 -6.74 8.45
CA ASP A 219 24.55 -6.46 9.77
C ASP A 219 23.26 -5.64 9.67
N ALA A 220 23.24 -4.57 8.87
CA ALA A 220 22.02 -3.78 8.64
C ALA A 220 20.87 -4.63 8.09
N TYR A 221 21.12 -5.50 7.11
CA TYR A 221 20.10 -6.41 6.61
C TYR A 221 19.63 -7.41 7.67
N ARG A 222 20.54 -7.92 8.51
CA ARG A 222 20.20 -8.84 9.61
C ARG A 222 19.29 -8.17 10.62
N ASP A 223 19.56 -6.92 10.98
CA ASP A 223 18.73 -6.14 11.88
C ASP A 223 17.33 -5.93 11.29
N GLY A 224 17.26 -5.51 10.02
CA GLY A 224 15.99 -5.36 9.30
C GLY A 224 15.18 -6.65 9.21
N LEU A 225 15.84 -7.79 8.94
CA LEU A 225 15.21 -9.11 8.91
C LEU A 225 14.75 -9.57 10.29
N GLY A 226 15.55 -9.33 11.34
CA GLY A 226 15.19 -9.65 12.72
C GLY A 226 13.90 -8.98 13.18
N MET A 227 13.65 -7.75 12.69
CA MET A 227 12.41 -7.02 12.94
C MET A 227 11.18 -7.66 12.27
N VAL A 228 11.33 -8.33 11.12
CA VAL A 228 10.23 -9.01 10.42
C VAL A 228 10.02 -10.43 10.94
N ALA A 229 11.12 -11.16 11.17
CA ALA A 229 11.10 -12.56 11.56
C ALA A 229 10.70 -12.79 13.03
N GLY A 230 10.73 -11.73 13.85
CA GLY A 230 10.28 -11.73 15.24
C GLY A 230 10.87 -12.88 16.06
N ASN A 231 12.16 -12.83 16.40
CA ASN A 231 12.86 -13.73 17.36
C ASN A 231 12.31 -15.16 17.53
N ASN A 232 11.94 -15.85 16.44
CA ASN A 232 11.34 -17.19 16.49
C ASN A 232 12.32 -18.30 16.11
N LEU A 233 13.63 -18.05 16.18
CA LEU A 233 14.61 -19.12 16.11
C LEU A 233 14.77 -19.69 17.53
N PRO A 234 14.29 -20.93 17.81
CA PRO A 234 14.60 -21.57 19.08
C PRO A 234 16.12 -21.65 19.22
N ALA A 235 16.64 -21.33 20.40
CA ALA A 235 18.05 -21.48 20.70
C ALA A 235 18.45 -22.93 20.42
N LEU A 236 19.38 -23.13 19.48
CA LEU A 236 19.95 -24.44 19.24
C LEU A 236 20.78 -24.78 20.49
N GLU A 237 20.24 -25.60 21.38
CA GLU A 237 20.99 -26.17 22.49
C GLU A 237 22.14 -27.01 21.92
N TYR A 238 23.35 -26.46 21.99
CA TYR A 238 24.56 -27.21 21.73
C TYR A 238 24.75 -28.22 22.86
N LYS A 239 24.27 -29.46 22.68
CA LYS A 239 24.65 -30.58 23.55
C LYS A 239 26.07 -31.00 23.19
N ALA A 240 27.04 -30.50 23.97
CA ALA A 240 28.36 -31.08 24.02
C ALA A 240 28.23 -32.53 24.52
N HIS A 241 28.49 -33.50 23.64
CA HIS A 241 28.65 -34.89 24.05
C HIS A 241 30.01 -35.03 24.76
N HIS A 242 29.96 -35.30 26.06
CA HIS A 242 31.10 -35.84 26.83
C HIS A 242 31.17 -37.35 26.66
#